data_AF-A0A2K0WUI8-F1
#
_entry.id   AF-A0A2K0WUI8-F1
#
_cell.length_a   1.000
_cell.length_b   1.000
_cell.length_c   1.000
_cell.angle_alpha   90.00
_cell.angle_beta   90.00
_cell.angle_gamma   90.00
#
_symmetry.space_group_name_H-M   'P 1'
#
loop_
_entity.id
_entity.type
_entity.pdbx_description
1 polymer ?
#
loop_
_entity_poly.entity_id
_entity_poly.type
_entity_poly.pdbx_seq_one_letter_code
_entity_poly.pdbx_strand_id
1 'polypeptide(L)'
;MSKPTKRPRVFAYATFDLDALISFASKLRGQSCSIDTLARPRAGSTHWVIFITFEDGVEWVFRSPRSGLSAIVTEESASKLLT
;
A
#
# COMPACT_ATOMS: atom_id res chain seq x y z
N MET A 1 -20.95 -1.29 -39.32
CA MET A 1 -21.13 -1.17 -37.86
C MET A 1 -19.76 -1.26 -37.19
N SER A 2 -19.26 -0.17 -36.59
CA SER A 2 -17.94 -0.18 -35.94
C SER A 2 -18.04 -0.85 -34.56
N LYS A 3 -17.24 -1.90 -34.34
CA LYS A 3 -17.14 -2.57 -33.04
C LYS A 3 -16.64 -1.56 -31.98
N PRO A 4 -17.21 -1.54 -30.75
CA PRO A 4 -16.71 -0.68 -29.70
C PRO A 4 -15.30 -1.12 -29.31
N THR A 5 -14.32 -0.25 -29.53
CA THR A 5 -12.95 -0.42 -29.06
C THR A 5 -12.95 -0.28 -27.53
N LYS A 6 -12.79 -1.39 -26.82
CA LYS A 6 -12.57 -1.37 -25.36
C LYS A 6 -11.33 -0.52 -25.10
N ARG A 7 -11.51 0.60 -24.37
CA ARG A 7 -10.41 1.43 -23.90
C ARG A 7 -9.43 0.52 -23.12
N PRO A 8 -8.11 0.60 -23.37
CA PRO A 8 -7.14 -0.16 -22.58
C PRO A 8 -7.36 0.15 -21.10
N ARG A 9 -7.30 -0.86 -20.23
CA ARG A 9 -7.31 -0.62 -18.77
C ARG A 9 -5.97 0.03 -18.40
N VAL A 10 -5.90 1.35 -18.48
CA VAL A 10 -4.70 2.17 -18.18
C VAL A 10 -4.30 2.07 -16.70
N PHE A 11 -5.24 1.67 -15.84
CA PHE A 11 -4.96 1.39 -14.42
C PHE A 11 -4.49 -0.07 -14.27
N ALA A 12 -3.19 -0.27 -14.39
CA ALA A 12 -2.54 -1.45 -13.86
C ALA A 12 -2.43 -1.26 -12.33
N TYR A 13 -3.27 -1.96 -11.58
CA TYR A 13 -3.04 -2.08 -10.14
C TYR A 13 -1.83 -2.96 -9.94
N ALA A 14 -0.87 -2.53 -9.12
CA ALA A 14 0.23 -3.38 -8.72
C ALA A 14 -0.35 -4.59 -7.96
N THR A 15 -0.01 -5.80 -8.42
CA THR A 15 -0.31 -7.02 -7.69
C THR A 15 0.73 -7.18 -6.59
N PHE A 16 0.28 -7.11 -5.33
CA PHE A 16 1.13 -7.33 -4.16
C PHE A 16 1.02 -8.76 -3.67
N ASP A 17 2.16 -9.38 -3.41
CA ASP A 17 2.24 -10.63 -2.66
C ASP A 17 2.06 -10.30 -1.17
N LEU A 18 0.82 -10.36 -0.70
CA LEU A 18 0.46 -10.04 0.68
C LEU A 18 1.00 -11.09 1.66
N ASP A 19 1.09 -12.36 1.25
CA ASP A 19 1.61 -13.43 2.10
C ASP A 19 3.11 -13.24 2.37
N ALA A 20 3.87 -12.90 1.33
CA ALA A 20 5.28 -12.54 1.48
C ALA A 20 5.46 -11.30 2.36
N LEU A 21 4.60 -10.29 2.22
CA LEU A 21 4.63 -9.08 3.05
C LEU A 21 4.33 -9.38 4.52
N ILE A 22 3.28 -10.17 4.81
CA ILE A 22 2.92 -10.59 6.17
C ILE A 22 4.07 -11.40 6.79
N SER A 23 4.63 -12.35 6.04
CA SER A 23 5.77 -13.14 6.51
C SER A 23 6.97 -12.27 6.84
N PHE A 24 7.27 -11.29 5.98
CA PHE A 24 8.37 -10.36 6.20
C PHE A 24 8.14 -9.46 7.41
N ALA A 25 6.99 -8.78 7.48
CA ALA A 25 6.65 -7.89 8.58
C ALA A 25 6.60 -8.62 9.93
N SER A 26 6.04 -9.84 9.94
CA SER A 26 5.97 -10.65 11.16
C SER A 26 7.35 -11.07 11.64
N LYS A 27 8.26 -11.42 10.73
CA LYS A 27 9.66 -11.71 11.06
C LYS A 27 10.42 -10.47 11.52
N LEU A 28 10.19 -9.32 10.88
CA LEU A 28 10.90 -8.07 11.20
C LEU A 28 10.56 -7.57 12.61
N ARG A 29 9.28 -7.68 13.00
CA ARG A 29 8.82 -7.27 14.33
C ARG A 29 8.91 -8.39 15.38
N GLY A 30 8.91 -9.65 14.95
CA GLY A 30 8.84 -10.81 15.85
C GLY A 30 7.42 -11.11 16.36
N GLN A 31 6.38 -10.63 15.66
CA GLN A 31 4.98 -10.75 16.08
C GLN A 31 4.05 -10.87 14.87
N SER A 32 2.94 -11.61 15.00
CA SER A 32 1.96 -11.73 13.92
C SER A 32 1.31 -10.39 13.59
N CYS A 33 0.97 -10.22 12.31
CA CYS A 33 0.25 -9.06 11.81
C CYS A 33 -0.88 -9.48 10.87
N SER A 34 -1.88 -8.61 10.77
CA SER A 34 -2.99 -8.71 9.84
C SER A 34 -2.94 -7.56 8.83
N ILE A 35 -3.48 -7.80 7.64
CA ILE A 35 -3.64 -6.79 6.60
C ILE A 35 -5.12 -6.70 6.29
N ASP A 36 -5.66 -5.48 6.34
CA ASP A 36 -7.01 -5.24 5.82
C ASP A 36 -6.96 -5.27 4.28
N THR A 37 -7.40 -6.39 3.71
CA THR A 37 -7.46 -6.60 2.26
C THR A 37 -8.63 -5.88 1.59
N LEU A 38 -9.60 -5.38 2.38
CA LEU A 38 -10.71 -4.56 1.88
C LEU A 38 -10.28 -3.11 1.68
N ALA A 39 -9.25 -2.67 2.40
CA ALA A 39 -8.58 -1.40 2.16
C ALA A 39 -7.85 -1.47 0.81
N ARG A 40 -8.53 -1.04 -0.26
CA ARG A 40 -7.86 -0.79 -1.54
C ARG A 40 -6.64 0.09 -1.29
N PRO A 41 -5.47 -0.23 -1.88
CA PRO A 41 -4.31 0.64 -1.78
C PRO A 41 -4.73 2.07 -2.13
N ARG A 42 -4.65 2.99 -1.15
CA ARG A 42 -5.08 4.37 -1.30
C ARG A 42 -4.02 5.16 -2.09
N ALA A 43 -3.85 4.88 -3.38
CA ALA A 43 -3.28 5.82 -4.37
C ALA A 43 -3.21 5.22 -5.81
N GLY A 44 -2.91 6.09 -6.79
CA GLY A 44 -2.95 5.83 -8.23
C GLY A 44 -1.92 4.80 -8.74
N SER A 45 -1.82 4.63 -10.07
CA SER A 45 -1.09 3.52 -10.72
C SER A 45 0.39 3.32 -10.34
N THR A 46 1.03 4.30 -9.72
CA THR A 46 2.44 4.24 -9.28
C THR A 46 2.65 4.45 -7.78
N HIS A 47 1.63 4.90 -7.07
CA HIS A 47 1.72 5.24 -5.65
C HIS A 47 0.77 4.29 -4.92
N TRP A 48 1.29 3.44 -4.05
CA TRP A 48 0.46 2.53 -3.26
C TRP A 48 0.80 2.70 -1.78
N VAL A 49 -0.18 2.39 -0.93
CA VAL A 49 -0.06 2.39 0.53
C VAL A 49 -0.75 1.14 1.05
N ILE A 50 -0.07 0.39 1.90
CA ILE A 50 -0.59 -0.81 2.58
C ILE A 50 -0.44 -0.59 4.09
N PHE A 51 -1.53 -0.79 4.81
CA PHE A 51 -1.55 -0.75 6.27
C PHE A 51 -1.49 -2.17 6.81
N ILE A 52 -0.67 -2.37 7.83
CA ILE A 52 -0.62 -3.63 8.57
C ILE A 52 -0.81 -3.31 10.06
N THR A 53 -1.55 -4.15 10.75
CA THR A 53 -1.83 -4.00 12.18
C THR A 53 -1.29 -5.23 12.90
N PHE A 54 -0.49 -4.99 13.93
CA PHE A 54 0.06 -6.05 14.78
C PHE A 54 -0.87 -6.32 15.97
N GLU A 55 -0.75 -7.50 16.58
CA GLU A 55 -1.59 -7.89 17.72
C GLU A 55 -1.44 -6.97 18.94
N ASP A 56 -0.34 -6.21 19.05
CA ASP A 56 -0.13 -5.21 20.09
C ASP A 56 -0.83 -3.87 19.79
N GLY A 57 -1.60 -3.80 18.71
CA GLY A 57 -2.37 -2.63 18.30
C GLY A 57 -1.56 -1.58 17.54
N VAL A 58 -0.26 -1.80 17.32
CA VAL A 58 0.54 -0.86 16.52
C VAL A 58 0.31 -1.08 15.03
N GLU A 59 0.26 0.01 14.30
CA GLU A 59 0.08 0.02 12.86
C GLU A 59 1.36 0.42 12.13
N TRP A 60 1.71 -0.30 11.07
CA TRP A 60 2.77 0.09 10.15
C TRP A 60 2.17 0.42 8.78
N VAL A 61 2.84 1.36 8.09
CA VAL A 61 2.45 1.82 6.77
C VAL A 61 3.58 1.54 5.78
N PHE A 62 3.32 0.63 4.84
CA PHE A 62 4.19 0.41 3.70
C PHE A 62 3.72 1.26 2.54
N ARG A 63 4.64 1.89 1.83
CA ARG A 63 4.33 2.73 0.68
C ARG A 63 5.30 2.48 -0.45
N SER A 64 4.85 2.71 -1.68
CA SER A 64 5.74 2.77 -2.85
C SER A 64 6.92 3.72 -2.58
N PRO A 65 8.16 3.33 -2.92
CA PRO A 65 9.29 4.24 -2.86
C PRO A 65 8.97 5.53 -3.60
N ARG A 66 9.09 6.67 -2.91
CA ARG A 66 9.05 7.99 -3.55
C ARG A 66 10.49 8.40 -3.81
N SER A 67 10.75 8.95 -4.98
CA SER A 67 12.02 9.61 -5.27
C SER A 67 11.90 11.13 -5.04
N GLY A 68 13.01 11.78 -4.69
CA GLY A 68 13.13 13.23 -4.53
C GLY A 68 12.68 13.79 -3.18
N LEU A 69 12.65 15.13 -3.05
CA LEU A 69 12.34 15.86 -1.80
C LEU A 69 10.98 15.47 -1.18
N SER A 70 10.04 14.97 -1.98
CA SER A 70 8.72 14.51 -1.55
C SER A 70 8.72 13.12 -0.87
N ALA A 71 9.87 12.44 -0.84
CA ALA A 71 10.09 11.18 -0.15
C ALA A 71 10.34 11.35 1.35
N ILE A 72 10.70 12.56 1.79
CA ILE A 72 10.85 12.89 3.19
C ILE A 72 9.47 12.81 3.84
N VAL A 73 9.28 11.85 4.74
CA VAL A 73 8.05 11.70 5.50
C VAL A 73 8.17 12.56 6.75
N THR A 74 7.61 13.76 6.73
CA THR A 74 7.38 14.55 7.95
C THR A 74 6.16 14.01 8.70
N GLU A 75 6.06 14.24 10.01
CA GLU A 75 4.84 13.88 10.77
C GLU A 75 3.57 14.43 10.12
N GLU A 76 3.59 15.69 9.69
CA GLU A 76 2.46 16.31 8.98
C GLU A 76 2.07 15.55 7.70
N SER A 77 3.06 15.07 6.95
CA SER A 77 2.84 14.28 5.75
C SER A 77 2.34 12.87 6.08
N ALA A 78 2.77 12.30 7.22
CA ALA A 78 2.32 11.00 7.70
C ALA A 78 0.86 11.05 8.17
N SER A 79 0.46 12.10 8.90
CA SER A 79 -0.92 12.28 9.34
C SER A 79 -1.91 12.37 8.17
N LYS A 80 -1.52 13.00 7.06
CA LYS A 80 -2.33 13.09 5.83
C LYS A 80 -2.48 11.75 5.08
N LEU A 81 -1.68 10.73 5.40
CA LEU A 81 -1.85 9.38 4.86
C LEU A 81 -2.90 8.56 5.62
N LEU A 82 -3.18 8.94 6.86
CA LEU A 82 -4.11 8.24 7.76
C LEU A 82 -5.56 8.75 7.64
N THR A 83 -5.77 9.91 7.00
CA THR A 83 -7.09 10.49 6.68
C THR A 83 -7.62 9.99 5.35
#